data_AF-A0A846CBW1-F1
#
_entry.id   AF-A0A846CBW1-F1
#
_cell.length_a   1.000
_cell.length_b   1.000
_cell.length_c   1.000
_cell.angle_alpha   90.00
_cell.angle_beta   90.00
_cell.angle_gamma   90.00
#
_symmetry.space_group_name_H-M   'P 1'
#
loop_
_entity.id
_entity.type
_entity.pdbx_description
1 polymer ?
#
loop_
_entity_poly.entity_id
_entity_poly.type
_entity_poly.pdbx_seq_one_letter_code
_entity_poly.pdbx_strand_id
1 'polypeptide(L)'
;MGTLIQSVASLDHFQLWPNSNSPVYLQTATVTLIQQDEEIIECRLTFGVTPELYHSIDTEALFNLKPEVRTMLTNGHFQPQLDIHIEATLKPDLLPLLLQQAINAEEAAFYISNLSQKQASSPDSYTLPETDHPYTLLETENWLALSVVQHQNSGEIGYRTFWSYVNPQTLNRNSISSEELSENITRFFTDVLGGSLDSAMQEFADETVGKISNFFQELTLKSSPNPSMFQTVLNFFTEDDWPFTKIQGDFALRLAFQGKNGTWDCYAKVREPQQQFVFYSVCSVNTPENKRQAIGEFITRANYDMIIGNFEFDFTDGEIRYKTGIDVQGDRLSFALIKQMVYANVMMMDEYLPGIQAVLSENLSPLEAITKIEAS
;
A
#
# COMPACT_ATOMS: atom_id res chain seq x y z
N MET A 1 -19.26 23.03 -8.79
CA MET A 1 -18.74 23.40 -7.46
C MET A 1 -19.85 23.11 -6.47
N GLY A 2 -19.74 21.98 -5.75
CA GLY A 2 -20.64 21.65 -4.64
C GLY A 2 -20.45 22.64 -3.50
N THR A 3 -21.48 22.83 -2.69
CA THR A 3 -21.37 23.69 -1.49
C THR A 3 -20.60 22.90 -0.42
N LEU A 4 -19.46 23.43 0.02
CA LEU A 4 -18.73 22.89 1.16
C LEU A 4 -19.34 23.42 2.45
N ILE A 5 -19.80 22.52 3.31
CA ILE A 5 -20.34 22.83 4.63
C ILE A 5 -19.40 22.24 5.68
N GLN A 6 -19.09 23.02 6.71
CA GLN A 6 -18.25 22.57 7.82
C GLN A 6 -19.09 22.51 9.09
N SER A 7 -19.00 21.40 9.82
CA SER A 7 -19.47 21.29 11.20
C SER A 7 -18.26 21.16 12.12
N VAL A 8 -18.32 21.81 13.29
CA VAL A 8 -17.17 21.96 14.20
C VAL A 8 -17.62 21.70 15.64
N ALA A 9 -16.84 20.94 16.40
CA ALA A 9 -17.09 20.68 17.82
C ALA A 9 -15.77 20.57 18.62
N SER A 10 -15.83 20.91 19.91
CA SER A 10 -14.71 20.74 20.83
C SER A 10 -14.62 19.30 21.34
N LEU A 11 -13.40 18.82 21.49
CA LEU A 11 -13.05 17.51 22.05
C LEU A 11 -12.03 17.73 23.16
N ASP A 12 -12.41 17.42 24.39
CA ASP A 12 -11.59 17.67 25.56
C ASP A 12 -11.12 16.37 26.21
N HIS A 13 -9.90 16.38 26.76
CA HIS A 13 -9.33 15.30 27.56
C HIS A 13 -9.40 13.91 26.91
N PHE A 14 -8.70 13.73 25.79
CA PHE A 14 -8.60 12.45 25.09
C PHE A 14 -7.16 12.03 24.87
N GLN A 15 -7.00 10.77 24.51
CA GLN A 15 -5.74 10.08 24.30
C GLN A 15 -5.75 9.46 22.91
N LEU A 16 -4.64 9.64 22.20
CA LEU A 16 -4.32 8.91 20.98
C LEU A 16 -3.13 7.97 21.25
N TRP A 17 -3.09 6.84 20.57
CA TRP A 17 -2.16 5.76 20.86
C TRP A 17 -1.20 5.57 19.68
N PRO A 18 0.10 5.87 19.84
CA PRO A 18 1.10 5.45 18.88
C PRO A 18 1.39 3.95 19.04
N ASN A 19 1.90 3.32 17.98
CA ASN A 19 2.32 1.92 18.02
C ASN A 19 3.51 1.64 18.97
N SER A 20 4.20 2.68 19.44
CA SER A 20 5.53 2.64 20.09
C SER A 20 5.55 2.78 21.63
N ASN A 21 4.41 2.62 22.32
CA ASN A 21 4.30 2.34 23.77
C ASN A 21 3.97 3.48 24.77
N SER A 22 3.45 4.65 24.36
CA SER A 22 2.81 5.59 25.32
C SER A 22 1.74 6.49 24.69
N PRO A 23 0.55 6.65 25.31
CA PRO A 23 -0.50 7.49 24.76
C PRO A 23 -0.12 8.98 24.74
N VAL A 24 -0.50 9.66 23.67
CA VAL A 24 -0.44 11.10 23.50
C VAL A 24 -1.68 11.71 24.14
N TYR A 25 -1.49 12.44 25.24
CA TYR A 25 -2.57 13.12 25.95
C TYR A 25 -2.81 14.50 25.35
N LEU A 26 -4.02 14.71 24.85
CA LEU A 26 -4.45 15.98 24.26
C LEU A 26 -5.51 16.63 25.17
N GLN A 27 -5.24 17.87 25.56
CA GLN A 27 -6.10 18.62 26.49
C GLN A 27 -7.36 19.11 25.79
N THR A 28 -7.18 19.76 24.64
CA THR A 28 -8.27 20.30 23.84
C THR A 28 -7.95 20.07 22.37
N ALA A 29 -8.96 19.67 21.62
CA ALA A 29 -8.92 19.57 20.17
C ALA A 29 -10.24 20.04 19.59
N THR A 30 -10.22 20.33 18.30
CA THR A 30 -11.39 20.68 17.51
C THR A 30 -11.59 19.61 16.45
N VAL A 31 -12.74 18.96 16.47
CA VAL A 31 -13.18 18.03 15.43
C VAL A 31 -13.95 18.83 14.39
N THR A 32 -13.55 18.72 13.12
CA THR A 32 -14.23 19.36 11.99
C THR A 32 -14.63 18.30 10.98
N LEU A 33 -15.93 18.20 10.67
CA LEU A 33 -16.40 17.38 9.55
C LEU A 33 -16.68 18.27 8.34
N ILE A 34 -16.14 17.90 7.19
CA ILE A 34 -16.33 18.60 5.93
C ILE A 34 -17.33 17.81 5.09
N GLN A 35 -18.38 18.48 4.66
CA GLN A 35 -19.46 17.92 3.86
C GLN A 35 -19.47 18.55 2.47
N GLN A 36 -19.61 17.71 1.45
CA GLN A 36 -19.76 18.11 0.05
C GLN A 36 -20.93 17.36 -0.56
N ASP A 37 -21.85 18.08 -1.22
CA ASP A 37 -23.01 17.49 -1.91
C ASP A 37 -23.82 16.53 -1.00
N GLU A 38 -24.05 16.97 0.24
CA GLU A 38 -24.73 16.23 1.32
C GLU A 38 -23.96 15.02 1.91
N GLU A 39 -22.78 14.69 1.42
CA GLU A 39 -21.94 13.60 1.92
C GLU A 39 -20.79 14.13 2.78
N ILE A 40 -20.55 13.54 3.96
CA ILE A 40 -19.35 13.88 4.76
C ILE A 40 -18.15 13.21 4.10
N ILE A 41 -17.22 14.03 3.66
CA ILE A 41 -16.05 13.60 2.90
C ILE A 41 -14.77 13.62 3.73
N GLU A 42 -14.72 14.35 4.85
CA GLU A 42 -13.47 14.49 5.60
C GLU A 42 -13.75 14.71 7.08
N CYS A 43 -12.86 14.17 7.93
CA CYS A 43 -12.83 14.44 9.36
C CYS A 43 -11.44 14.97 9.73
N ARG A 44 -11.39 16.16 10.30
CA ARG A 44 -10.15 16.80 10.76
C ARG A 44 -10.13 16.94 12.27
N LEU A 45 -8.92 16.86 12.80
CA LEU A 45 -8.59 17.11 14.19
C LEU A 45 -7.54 18.21 14.25
N THR A 46 -7.86 19.31 14.95
CA THR A 46 -6.92 20.41 15.20
C THR A 46 -6.65 20.52 16.69
N PHE A 47 -5.39 20.51 17.11
CA PHE A 47 -5.03 20.49 18.53
C PHE A 47 -3.71 21.21 18.80
N GLY A 48 -3.59 21.79 20.00
CA GLY A 48 -2.36 22.41 20.49
C GLY A 48 -1.53 21.43 21.33
N VAL A 49 -0.22 21.48 21.16
CA VAL A 49 0.76 20.70 21.94
C VAL A 49 1.90 21.58 22.44
N THR A 50 2.47 21.22 23.58
CA THR A 50 3.68 21.90 24.09
C THR A 50 4.88 21.54 23.20
N PRO A 51 5.93 22.39 23.17
CA PRO A 51 7.16 22.08 22.43
C PRO A 51 7.81 20.75 22.81
N GLU A 52 7.70 20.32 24.07
CA GLU A 52 8.22 19.02 24.53
C GLU A 52 7.43 17.85 23.91
N LEU A 53 6.10 17.93 23.91
CA LEU A 53 5.26 16.89 23.30
C LEU A 53 5.43 16.87 21.79
N TYR A 54 5.54 18.05 21.16
CA TYR A 54 5.84 18.16 19.75
C TYR A 54 7.19 17.51 19.39
N HIS A 55 8.21 17.65 20.22
CA HIS A 55 9.51 17.00 19.98
C HIS A 55 9.38 15.47 19.93
N SER A 56 8.56 14.86 20.78
CA SER A 56 8.26 13.43 20.71
C SER A 56 7.49 13.06 19.44
N ILE A 57 6.44 13.83 19.11
CA ILE A 57 5.66 13.65 17.88
C ILE A 57 6.56 13.71 16.63
N ASP A 58 7.47 14.67 16.59
CA ASP A 58 8.43 14.90 15.51
C ASP A 58 9.46 13.75 15.40
N THR A 59 10.01 13.33 16.53
CA THR A 59 11.04 12.28 16.60
C THR A 59 10.50 10.92 16.20
N GLU A 60 9.27 10.60 16.64
CA GLU A 60 8.60 9.33 16.34
C GLU A 60 7.79 9.38 15.04
N ALA A 61 7.78 10.52 14.34
CA ALA A 61 7.01 10.76 13.12
C ALA A 61 5.51 10.42 13.26
N LEU A 62 4.92 10.69 14.43
CA LEU A 62 3.50 10.47 14.70
C LEU A 62 2.64 11.34 13.77
N PHE A 63 1.39 10.94 13.54
CA PHE A 63 0.50 11.63 12.58
C PHE A 63 1.07 11.68 11.15
N ASN A 64 1.96 10.73 10.82
CA ASN A 64 2.66 10.67 9.54
C ASN A 64 3.51 11.94 9.26
N LEU A 65 3.99 12.61 10.32
CA LEU A 65 4.87 13.77 10.23
C LEU A 65 6.31 13.35 9.93
N LYS A 66 6.56 12.80 8.74
CA LYS A 66 7.94 12.50 8.31
C LYS A 66 8.65 13.76 7.78
N PRO A 67 9.94 13.99 8.04
CA PRO A 67 10.66 15.17 7.56
C PRO A 67 10.58 15.37 6.03
N GLU A 68 10.56 14.29 5.27
CA GLU A 68 10.60 14.27 3.80
C GLU A 68 9.32 14.82 3.15
N VAL A 69 8.21 14.87 3.88
CA VAL A 69 6.91 15.31 3.37
C VAL A 69 6.58 16.75 3.77
N ARG A 70 7.53 17.53 4.30
CA ARG A 70 7.29 18.88 4.85
C ARG A 70 7.74 19.98 3.90
N THR A 71 6.97 21.06 3.87
CA THR A 71 7.26 22.29 3.13
C THR A 71 7.11 23.48 4.06
N MET A 72 8.17 24.27 4.22
CA MET A 72 8.15 25.44 5.11
C MET A 72 7.10 26.46 4.65
N LEU A 73 6.25 26.92 5.57
CA LEU A 73 5.34 28.03 5.33
C LEU A 73 6.08 29.36 5.42
N THR A 74 6.94 29.47 6.43
CA THR A 74 7.65 30.70 6.79
C THR A 74 8.98 30.35 7.46
N ASN A 75 10.00 31.16 7.18
CA ASN A 75 11.32 30.97 7.78
C ASN A 75 11.28 31.39 9.26
N GLY A 76 11.63 30.46 10.16
CA GLY A 76 11.70 30.72 11.60
C GLY A 76 11.83 29.44 12.43
N HIS A 77 11.95 29.60 13.75
CA HIS A 77 11.99 28.48 14.71
C HIS A 77 10.84 28.58 15.69
N PHE A 78 10.35 27.43 16.15
CA PHE A 78 9.36 27.39 17.22
C PHE A 78 9.94 27.94 18.53
N GLN A 79 9.15 28.73 19.24
CA GLN A 79 9.47 29.29 20.54
C GLN A 79 9.09 28.30 21.65
N PRO A 80 9.94 28.10 22.69
CA PRO A 80 9.69 27.13 23.76
C PRO A 80 8.48 27.42 24.67
N GLN A 81 7.91 28.63 24.61
CA GLN A 81 6.87 29.09 25.54
C GLN A 81 5.48 29.15 24.91
N LEU A 82 5.36 28.84 23.61
CA LEU A 82 4.11 28.92 22.87
C LEU A 82 3.72 27.54 22.37
N ASP A 83 2.41 27.26 22.40
CA ASP A 83 1.88 26.00 21.90
C ASP A 83 1.97 25.91 20.39
N ILE A 84 2.31 24.72 19.91
CA ILE A 84 2.37 24.36 18.51
C ILE A 84 1.05 23.69 18.15
N HIS A 85 0.39 24.17 17.10
CA HIS A 85 -0.88 23.64 16.63
C HIS A 85 -0.64 22.68 15.47
N ILE A 86 -1.28 21.52 15.54
CA ILE A 86 -1.26 20.50 14.48
C ILE A 86 -2.68 20.35 13.96
N GLU A 87 -2.84 20.47 12.65
CA GLU A 87 -4.07 20.09 11.94
C GLU A 87 -3.81 18.73 11.26
N ALA A 88 -4.66 17.74 11.51
CA ALA A 88 -4.57 16.42 10.89
C ALA A 88 -5.92 15.95 10.34
N THR A 89 -5.92 15.19 9.26
CA THR A 89 -7.11 14.54 8.70
C THR A 89 -7.10 13.04 9.00
N LEU A 90 -8.26 12.46 9.27
CA LEU A 90 -8.43 11.02 9.36
C LEU A 90 -8.17 10.37 7.99
N LYS A 91 -7.55 9.18 7.97
CA LYS A 91 -7.43 8.39 6.75
C LYS A 91 -8.80 8.11 6.13
N PRO A 92 -8.95 8.20 4.79
CA PRO A 92 -10.22 7.98 4.09
C PRO A 92 -10.91 6.66 4.40
N ASP A 93 -10.14 5.57 4.44
CA ASP A 93 -10.69 4.23 4.65
C ASP A 93 -11.33 4.05 6.04
N LEU A 94 -11.00 4.93 6.99
CA LEU A 94 -11.55 4.91 8.36
C LEU A 94 -12.70 5.89 8.56
N LEU A 95 -12.95 6.78 7.60
CA LEU A 95 -14.08 7.70 7.68
C LEU A 95 -15.43 6.95 7.77
N PRO A 96 -15.70 5.89 6.97
CA PRO A 96 -16.93 5.10 7.11
C PRO A 96 -17.12 4.52 8.52
N LEU A 97 -16.04 4.13 9.22
CA LEU A 97 -16.10 3.61 10.58
C LEU A 97 -16.60 4.68 11.56
N LEU A 98 -16.13 5.92 11.44
CA LEU A 98 -16.61 7.04 12.24
C LEU A 98 -18.07 7.38 11.90
N LEU A 99 -18.43 7.38 10.61
CA LEU A 99 -19.76 7.75 10.13
C LEU A 99 -20.86 6.73 10.49
N GLN A 100 -20.50 5.50 10.87
CA GLN A 100 -21.45 4.56 11.47
C GLN A 100 -22.01 5.05 12.81
N GLN A 101 -21.30 5.96 13.50
CA GLN A 101 -21.61 6.38 14.86
C GLN A 101 -21.87 7.88 14.99
N ALA A 102 -21.48 8.67 13.98
CA ALA A 102 -21.59 10.13 14.01
C ALA A 102 -21.94 10.71 12.63
N ILE A 103 -22.95 11.57 12.57
CA ILE A 103 -23.34 12.31 11.36
C ILE A 103 -23.05 13.82 11.45
N ASN A 104 -22.45 14.27 12.55
CA ASN A 104 -22.02 15.65 12.76
C ASN A 104 -20.80 15.71 13.69
N ALA A 105 -20.15 16.88 13.78
CA ALA A 105 -18.95 17.05 14.57
C ALA A 105 -19.17 16.82 16.08
N GLU A 106 -20.33 17.15 16.64
CA GLU A 106 -20.61 16.93 18.07
C GLU A 106 -20.67 15.45 18.41
N GLU A 107 -21.38 14.66 17.60
CA GLU A 107 -21.44 13.20 17.73
C GLU A 107 -20.06 12.57 17.51
N ALA A 108 -19.28 13.07 16.56
CA ALA A 108 -17.94 12.56 16.28
C ALA A 108 -17.00 12.83 17.47
N ALA A 109 -17.00 14.05 18.01
CA ALA A 109 -16.23 14.39 19.20
C ALA A 109 -16.65 13.54 20.41
N PHE A 110 -17.96 13.41 20.66
CA PHE A 110 -18.48 12.57 21.73
C PHE A 110 -18.06 11.10 21.58
N TYR A 111 -18.12 10.56 20.36
CA TYR A 111 -17.73 9.20 20.08
C TYR A 111 -16.23 8.96 20.30
N ILE A 112 -15.36 9.81 19.75
CA ILE A 112 -13.90 9.73 19.92
C ILE A 112 -13.53 9.84 21.41
N SER A 113 -14.15 10.78 22.15
CA SER A 113 -13.94 10.92 23.60
C SER A 113 -14.31 9.64 24.36
N ASN A 114 -15.47 9.06 24.05
CA ASN A 114 -15.92 7.84 24.71
C ASN A 114 -15.03 6.64 24.40
N LEU A 115 -14.57 6.51 23.16
CA LEU A 115 -13.62 5.46 22.79
C LEU A 115 -12.33 5.60 23.59
N SER A 116 -11.82 6.82 23.72
CA SER A 116 -10.58 7.09 24.44
C SER A 116 -10.67 6.71 25.92
N GLN A 117 -11.79 7.05 26.57
CA GLN A 117 -12.04 6.69 27.97
C GLN A 117 -12.19 5.17 28.18
N LYS A 118 -12.86 4.47 27.24
CA LYS A 118 -13.03 3.02 27.30
C LYS A 118 -11.71 2.28 27.13
N GLN A 119 -10.87 2.70 26.17
CA GLN A 119 -9.56 2.11 25.95
C GLN A 119 -8.65 2.27 27.18
N ALA A 120 -8.67 3.45 27.81
CA ALA A 120 -7.92 3.70 29.04
C ALA A 120 -8.38 2.84 30.23
N SER A 121 -9.65 2.43 30.26
CA SER A 121 -10.25 1.65 31.35
C SER A 121 -10.10 0.14 31.21
N SER A 122 -9.81 -0.38 30.00
CA SER A 122 -9.65 -1.81 29.76
C SER A 122 -8.59 -2.09 28.67
N PRO A 123 -7.29 -2.06 29.03
CA PRO A 123 -6.20 -2.29 28.08
C PRO A 123 -6.16 -3.71 27.51
N ASP A 124 -6.74 -4.71 28.18
CA ASP A 124 -6.51 -6.15 27.89
C ASP A 124 -7.55 -6.82 26.98
N SER A 125 -8.47 -6.08 26.34
CA SER A 125 -9.51 -6.66 25.47
C SER A 125 -9.05 -6.93 24.03
N TYR A 126 -7.87 -7.56 23.85
CA TYR A 126 -7.33 -7.93 22.54
C TYR A 126 -7.74 -9.35 22.15
N THR A 127 -8.99 -9.55 21.71
CA THR A 127 -9.43 -10.79 21.05
C THR A 127 -10.47 -10.52 19.94
N LEU A 128 -10.24 -9.51 19.11
CA LEU A 128 -10.96 -9.31 17.84
C LEU A 128 -9.95 -9.08 16.70
N PRO A 129 -10.28 -9.48 15.45
CA PRO A 129 -9.39 -9.29 14.30
C PRO A 129 -9.03 -7.81 14.08
N GLU A 130 -7.77 -7.55 13.75
CA GLU A 130 -7.08 -6.24 13.81
C GLU A 130 -7.61 -5.13 12.88
N THR A 131 -8.57 -5.38 11.98
CA THR A 131 -8.88 -4.44 10.89
C THR A 131 -10.20 -3.67 11.02
N ASP A 132 -11.07 -4.01 11.97
CA ASP A 132 -12.39 -3.36 12.17
C ASP A 132 -12.63 -2.92 13.63
N HIS A 133 -11.58 -2.79 14.43
CA HIS A 133 -11.74 -2.37 15.82
C HIS A 133 -11.98 -0.86 15.91
N PRO A 134 -12.99 -0.36 16.65
CA PRO A 134 -13.26 1.07 16.78
C PRO A 134 -12.10 1.88 17.39
N TYR A 135 -11.14 1.22 18.05
CA TYR A 135 -9.93 1.88 18.60
C TYR A 135 -8.91 2.28 17.53
N THR A 136 -9.03 1.80 16.29
CA THR A 136 -8.20 2.24 15.17
C THR A 136 -8.32 3.75 14.91
N LEU A 137 -9.46 4.36 15.25
CA LEU A 137 -9.66 5.82 15.19
C LEU A 137 -8.78 6.60 16.17
N LEU A 138 -8.26 5.93 17.21
CA LEU A 138 -7.41 6.53 18.23
C LEU A 138 -5.92 6.35 17.95
N GLU A 139 -5.55 5.63 16.89
CA GLU A 139 -4.15 5.43 16.53
C GLU A 139 -3.58 6.66 15.82
N THR A 140 -2.41 7.15 16.25
CA THR A 140 -1.82 8.38 15.68
C THR A 140 -1.48 8.23 14.19
N GLU A 141 -1.16 7.01 13.76
CA GLU A 141 -0.75 6.63 12.42
C GLU A 141 -1.92 6.63 11.44
N ASN A 142 -3.15 6.68 11.95
CA ASN A 142 -4.38 6.77 11.18
C ASN A 142 -4.84 8.21 10.95
N TRP A 143 -4.06 9.18 11.43
CA TRP A 143 -4.22 10.61 11.15
C TRP A 143 -3.04 11.11 10.31
N LEU A 144 -3.34 11.91 9.30
CA LEU A 144 -2.39 12.51 8.37
C LEU A 144 -2.30 14.00 8.68
N ALA A 145 -1.20 14.44 9.31
CA ALA A 145 -0.99 15.84 9.61
C ALA A 145 -0.94 16.67 8.33
N LEU A 146 -1.76 17.70 8.21
CA LEU A 146 -1.84 18.64 7.09
C LEU A 146 -0.90 19.83 7.30
N SER A 147 -0.85 20.35 8.53
CA SER A 147 0.00 21.50 8.87
C SER A 147 0.42 21.49 10.34
N VAL A 148 1.56 22.13 10.59
CA VAL A 148 2.08 22.39 11.93
C VAL A 148 2.46 23.86 12.01
N VAL A 149 1.79 24.60 12.88
CA VAL A 149 1.92 26.06 12.97
C VAL A 149 2.05 26.52 14.41
N GLN A 150 2.81 27.59 14.63
CA GLN A 150 2.91 28.29 15.90
C GLN A 150 2.67 29.77 15.64
N HIS A 151 1.64 30.32 16.29
CA HIS A 151 1.34 31.74 16.20
C HIS A 151 2.26 32.53 17.12
N GLN A 152 3.17 33.32 16.55
CA GLN A 152 4.10 34.18 17.27
C GLN A 152 3.76 35.66 17.03
N ASN A 153 4.30 36.56 17.86
CA ASN A 153 4.13 38.01 17.67
C ASN A 153 4.68 38.50 16.31
N SER A 154 5.66 37.79 15.74
CA SER A 154 6.25 38.07 14.42
C SER A 154 5.44 37.53 13.25
N GLY A 155 4.35 36.79 13.51
CA GLY A 155 3.54 36.10 12.52
C GLY A 155 3.46 34.60 12.78
N GLU A 156 2.85 33.89 11.84
CA GLU A 156 2.75 32.44 11.87
C GLU A 156 4.06 31.80 11.39
N ILE A 157 4.60 30.89 12.20
CA ILE A 157 5.77 30.06 11.85
C ILE A 157 5.31 28.61 11.76
N GLY A 158 5.75 27.89 10.74
CA GLY A 158 5.36 26.51 10.59
C GLY A 158 5.69 25.90 9.24
N TYR A 159 5.09 24.75 9.01
CA TYR A 159 5.19 24.04 7.75
C TYR A 159 3.87 23.36 7.42
N ARG A 160 3.68 23.12 6.13
CA ARG A 160 2.65 22.23 5.60
C ARG A 160 3.27 20.90 5.28
N THR A 161 2.43 19.89 5.21
CA THR A 161 2.84 18.59 4.69
C THR A 161 2.31 18.41 3.27
N PHE A 162 2.84 17.40 2.59
CA PHE A 162 2.30 16.88 1.34
C PHE A 162 0.78 16.68 1.40
N TRP A 163 0.26 16.19 2.54
CA TRP A 163 -1.16 15.88 2.72
C TRP A 163 -2.07 17.11 2.61
N SER A 164 -1.53 18.32 2.77
CA SER A 164 -2.27 19.56 2.52
C SER A 164 -2.41 19.92 1.03
N TYR A 165 -1.55 19.37 0.17
CA TYR A 165 -1.58 19.58 -1.28
C TYR A 165 -2.42 18.52 -1.99
N VAL A 166 -2.40 17.29 -1.49
CA VAL A 166 -3.16 16.18 -2.03
C VAL A 166 -4.17 15.71 -1.01
N ASN A 167 -5.46 15.89 -1.32
CA ASN A 167 -6.54 15.39 -0.46
C ASN A 167 -6.57 13.85 -0.54
N PRO A 168 -6.34 13.13 0.57
CA PRO A 168 -6.37 11.66 0.56
C PRO A 168 -7.73 11.09 0.11
N GLN A 169 -8.81 11.81 0.35
CA GLN A 169 -10.18 11.39 -0.01
C GLN A 169 -10.41 11.36 -1.52
N THR A 170 -9.75 12.26 -2.24
CA THR A 170 -9.89 12.33 -3.69
C THR A 170 -9.14 11.18 -4.36
N LEU A 171 -8.08 10.63 -3.74
CA LEU A 171 -7.34 9.46 -4.25
C LEU A 171 -8.19 8.17 -4.27
N ASN A 172 -9.17 8.06 -3.37
CA ASN A 172 -10.00 6.86 -3.23
C ASN A 172 -11.25 6.88 -4.13
N ARG A 173 -11.68 8.07 -4.56
CA ARG A 173 -12.76 8.20 -5.55
C ARG A 173 -12.14 8.03 -6.94
N ASN A 174 -12.68 7.10 -7.72
CA ASN A 174 -12.33 6.83 -9.14
C ASN A 174 -12.58 8.02 -10.09
N SER A 175 -12.47 9.27 -9.63
CA SER A 175 -12.98 10.47 -10.29
C SER A 175 -11.99 11.63 -10.40
N ILE A 176 -10.74 11.53 -9.93
CA ILE A 176 -9.74 12.53 -10.32
C ILE A 176 -9.21 12.18 -11.72
N SER A 177 -9.15 13.16 -12.62
CA SER A 177 -8.26 13.04 -13.77
C SER A 177 -6.81 13.02 -13.27
N SER A 178 -5.95 12.21 -13.90
CA SER A 178 -4.50 12.20 -13.63
C SER A 178 -3.87 13.60 -13.64
N GLU A 179 -4.50 14.55 -14.32
CA GLU A 179 -4.13 15.96 -14.43
C GLU A 179 -4.21 16.73 -13.10
N GLU A 180 -5.32 16.67 -12.36
CA GLU A 180 -5.48 17.44 -11.11
C GLU A 180 -4.56 16.92 -9.99
N LEU A 181 -4.35 15.60 -9.94
CA LEU A 181 -3.36 15.00 -9.04
C LEU A 181 -1.93 15.44 -9.41
N SER A 182 -1.60 15.45 -10.70
CA SER A 182 -0.30 15.91 -11.20
C SER A 182 -0.06 17.39 -10.88
N GLU A 183 -1.06 18.25 -11.02
CA GLU A 183 -0.97 19.68 -10.68
C GLU A 183 -0.71 19.90 -9.18
N ASN A 184 -1.40 19.16 -8.30
CA ASN A 184 -1.23 19.26 -6.86
C ASN A 184 0.16 18.78 -6.41
N ILE A 185 0.66 17.68 -7.00
CA ILE A 185 2.03 17.20 -6.80
C ILE A 185 3.04 18.24 -7.30
N THR A 186 2.83 18.79 -8.49
CA THR A 186 3.70 19.82 -9.09
C THR A 186 3.80 21.05 -8.19
N ARG A 187 2.68 21.48 -7.61
CA ARG A 187 2.64 22.61 -6.67
C ARG A 187 3.48 22.34 -5.42
N PHE A 188 3.34 21.16 -4.82
CA PHE A 188 4.17 20.75 -3.68
C PHE A 188 5.67 20.84 -4.02
N PHE A 189 6.12 20.27 -5.15
CA PHE A 189 7.53 20.33 -5.52
C PHE A 189 8.01 21.74 -5.85
N THR A 190 7.15 22.58 -6.43
CA THR A 190 7.45 24.00 -6.69
C THR A 190 7.73 24.75 -5.39
N ASP A 191 6.92 24.52 -4.37
CA ASP A 191 7.04 25.16 -3.06
C ASP A 191 8.24 24.62 -2.27
N VAL A 192 8.54 23.32 -2.37
CA VAL A 192 9.75 22.71 -1.79
C VAL A 192 11.03 23.28 -2.42
N LEU A 193 11.03 23.53 -3.74
CA LEU A 193 12.21 23.98 -4.49
C LEU A 193 12.33 25.50 -4.64
N GLY A 194 11.42 26.29 -4.05
CA GLY A 194 11.52 27.75 -4.00
C GLY A 194 11.35 28.45 -5.36
N GLY A 195 10.58 27.89 -6.28
CA GLY A 195 10.12 28.58 -7.51
C GLY A 195 11.13 28.69 -8.67
N SER A 196 12.23 27.93 -8.68
CA SER A 196 13.23 27.97 -9.77
C SER A 196 13.16 26.73 -10.68
N LEU A 197 12.16 26.60 -11.56
CA LEU A 197 12.09 25.44 -12.48
C LEU A 197 11.29 25.70 -13.77
N ASP A 198 11.91 26.30 -14.80
CA ASP A 198 11.26 26.49 -16.12
C ASP A 198 11.75 25.55 -17.24
N SER A 199 12.79 24.72 -17.02
CA SER A 199 13.29 23.81 -18.08
C SER A 199 13.68 22.41 -17.63
N ALA A 200 14.07 22.22 -16.35
CA ALA A 200 14.41 20.91 -15.81
C ALA A 200 13.16 20.09 -15.43
N MET A 201 11.99 20.73 -15.28
CA MET A 201 10.80 20.10 -14.72
C MET A 201 10.00 19.27 -15.72
N GLN A 202 10.15 19.44 -17.03
CA GLN A 202 9.44 18.55 -17.98
C GLN A 202 10.05 17.15 -17.99
N GLU A 203 11.37 17.05 -17.89
CA GLU A 203 12.08 15.78 -17.79
C GLU A 203 12.02 15.21 -16.37
N PHE A 204 12.10 16.09 -15.36
CA PHE A 204 11.99 15.69 -13.95
C PHE A 204 10.55 15.35 -13.55
N ALA A 205 9.50 16.05 -14.01
CA ALA A 205 8.12 15.75 -13.63
C ALA A 205 7.65 14.39 -14.16
N ASP A 206 8.00 13.99 -15.39
CA ASP A 206 7.60 12.67 -15.90
C ASP A 206 8.31 11.52 -15.16
N GLU A 207 9.61 11.68 -14.87
CA GLU A 207 10.39 10.68 -14.13
C GLU A 207 10.05 10.68 -12.63
N THR A 208 9.72 11.85 -12.07
CA THR A 208 9.44 12.04 -10.65
C THR A 208 7.98 11.75 -10.35
N VAL A 209 6.99 11.99 -11.22
CA VAL A 209 5.60 11.52 -11.00
C VAL A 209 5.55 10.01 -10.94
N GLY A 210 6.36 9.28 -11.72
CA GLY A 210 6.55 7.84 -11.57
C GLY A 210 7.17 7.46 -10.21
N LYS A 211 8.25 8.13 -9.80
CA LYS A 211 8.92 7.88 -8.50
C LYS A 211 8.09 8.33 -7.30
N ILE A 212 7.30 9.39 -7.43
CA ILE A 212 6.37 9.95 -6.45
C ILE A 212 5.14 9.08 -6.37
N SER A 213 4.57 8.62 -7.49
CA SER A 213 3.51 7.60 -7.50
C SER A 213 4.00 6.31 -6.84
N ASN A 214 5.24 5.89 -7.10
CA ASN A 214 5.85 4.74 -6.43
C ASN A 214 6.09 5.02 -4.94
N PHE A 215 6.52 6.23 -4.56
CA PHE A 215 6.67 6.66 -3.18
C PHE A 215 5.32 6.81 -2.46
N PHE A 216 4.25 7.22 -3.14
CA PHE A 216 2.88 7.28 -2.63
C PHE A 216 2.25 5.91 -2.55
N GLN A 217 2.54 5.02 -3.50
CA GLN A 217 2.32 3.59 -3.31
C GLN A 217 3.05 3.18 -2.04
N GLU A 218 4.37 3.31 -1.92
CA GLU A 218 5.07 2.95 -0.68
C GLU A 218 4.50 3.58 0.61
N LEU A 219 4.05 4.83 0.60
CA LEU A 219 3.48 5.52 1.77
C LEU A 219 2.05 5.06 2.11
N THR A 220 1.19 4.84 1.12
CA THR A 220 -0.17 4.30 1.34
C THR A 220 -0.12 2.82 1.75
N LEU A 221 0.89 2.12 1.24
CA LEU A 221 1.11 0.70 1.43
C LEU A 221 1.86 0.34 2.73
N LYS A 222 2.59 1.28 3.34
CA LYS A 222 3.27 1.11 4.63
C LYS A 222 2.37 1.42 5.84
N SER A 223 1.07 1.71 5.62
CA SER A 223 0.19 2.27 6.65
C SER A 223 -0.69 1.26 7.40
N SER A 224 -0.47 -0.04 7.18
CA SER A 224 -1.04 -1.12 7.97
C SER A 224 0.06 -1.75 8.83
N PRO A 225 -0.13 -1.93 10.15
CA PRO A 225 0.86 -2.59 11.02
C PRO A 225 1.15 -4.05 10.58
N ASN A 226 0.28 -4.60 9.73
CA ASN A 226 0.56 -5.71 8.82
C ASN A 226 0.23 -5.31 7.39
N PRO A 227 1.20 -5.25 6.46
CA PRO A 227 0.86 -5.15 5.05
C PRO A 227 -0.07 -6.31 4.69
N SER A 228 -1.12 -6.04 3.90
CA SER A 228 -1.93 -7.11 3.32
C SER A 228 -1.02 -8.11 2.58
N MET A 229 -1.49 -9.35 2.35
CA MET A 229 -0.68 -10.31 1.59
C MET A 229 -0.35 -9.75 0.21
N PHE A 230 -1.31 -9.09 -0.43
CA PHE A 230 -1.09 -8.42 -1.71
C PHE A 230 0.00 -7.35 -1.60
N GLN A 231 0.00 -6.61 -0.48
CA GLN A 231 1.00 -5.61 -0.27
C GLN A 231 2.40 -6.16 0.02
N THR A 232 2.46 -7.26 0.75
CA THR A 232 3.71 -7.98 0.99
C THR A 232 4.33 -8.47 -0.32
N VAL A 233 3.50 -8.99 -1.23
CA VAL A 233 3.94 -9.42 -2.57
C VAL A 233 4.43 -8.23 -3.41
N LEU A 234 3.72 -7.10 -3.37
CA LEU A 234 4.13 -5.89 -4.09
C LEU A 234 5.49 -5.38 -3.58
N ASN A 235 5.65 -5.25 -2.26
CA ASN A 235 6.92 -4.83 -1.66
C ASN A 235 8.06 -5.79 -2.00
N PHE A 236 7.81 -7.11 -1.99
CA PHE A 236 8.82 -8.09 -2.36
C PHE A 236 9.35 -7.86 -3.79
N PHE A 237 8.46 -7.72 -4.78
CA PHE A 237 8.90 -7.55 -6.17
C PHE A 237 9.54 -6.19 -6.42
N THR A 238 9.12 -5.14 -5.69
CA THR A 238 9.81 -3.85 -5.71
C THR A 238 11.22 -3.95 -5.12
N GLU A 239 11.38 -4.60 -3.96
CA GLU A 239 12.68 -4.72 -3.28
C GLU A 239 13.65 -5.68 -3.97
N ASP A 240 13.15 -6.76 -4.58
CA ASP A 240 13.96 -7.71 -5.34
C ASP A 240 14.25 -7.21 -6.79
N ASP A 241 13.81 -5.99 -7.12
CA ASP A 241 14.03 -5.27 -8.41
C ASP A 241 13.45 -6.00 -9.64
N TRP A 242 12.24 -6.55 -9.49
CA TRP A 242 11.52 -7.14 -10.61
C TRP A 242 10.58 -6.11 -11.24
N PRO A 243 10.68 -5.84 -12.55
CA PRO A 243 9.70 -4.99 -13.23
C PRO A 243 8.36 -5.73 -13.31
N PHE A 244 7.29 -5.06 -12.90
CA PHE A 244 5.94 -5.61 -12.92
C PHE A 244 4.88 -4.58 -13.34
N THR A 245 3.73 -5.08 -13.78
CA THR A 245 2.52 -4.30 -14.03
C THR A 245 1.38 -4.86 -13.18
N LYS A 246 0.70 -3.99 -12.42
CA LYS A 246 -0.48 -4.39 -11.65
C LYS A 246 -1.68 -4.59 -12.59
N ILE A 247 -2.39 -5.70 -12.42
CA ILE A 247 -3.61 -5.99 -13.19
C ILE A 247 -4.78 -5.22 -12.54
N GLN A 248 -5.42 -4.34 -13.31
CA GLN A 248 -6.55 -3.56 -12.79
C GLN A 248 -7.72 -4.45 -12.35
N GLY A 249 -8.25 -4.18 -11.15
CA GLY A 249 -9.39 -4.92 -10.60
C GLY A 249 -9.07 -6.32 -10.08
N ASP A 250 -7.81 -6.77 -10.11
CA ASP A 250 -7.38 -8.06 -9.55
C ASP A 250 -6.23 -7.85 -8.55
N PHE A 251 -6.11 -8.77 -7.59
CA PHE A 251 -4.96 -8.83 -6.69
C PHE A 251 -3.83 -9.61 -7.37
N ALA A 252 -3.42 -9.13 -8.54
CA ALA A 252 -2.44 -9.79 -9.38
C ALA A 252 -1.43 -8.83 -10.02
N LEU A 253 -0.19 -9.30 -10.16
CA LEU A 253 0.89 -8.63 -10.88
C LEU A 253 1.27 -9.49 -12.09
N ARG A 254 1.51 -8.85 -13.23
CA ARG A 254 2.16 -9.45 -14.40
C ARG A 254 3.62 -9.05 -14.42
N LEU A 255 4.51 -10.00 -14.62
CA LEU A 255 5.95 -9.82 -14.68
C LEU A 255 6.49 -10.51 -15.94
N ALA A 256 7.67 -10.12 -16.40
CA ALA A 256 8.39 -10.85 -17.44
C ALA A 256 9.66 -11.45 -16.82
N PHE A 257 9.97 -12.71 -17.15
CA PHE A 257 11.19 -13.36 -16.71
C PHE A 257 12.02 -13.82 -17.91
N GLN A 258 13.33 -13.61 -17.81
CA GLN A 258 14.32 -14.07 -18.77
C GLN A 258 15.15 -15.19 -18.14
N GLY A 259 14.87 -16.43 -18.53
CA GLY A 259 15.68 -17.59 -18.19
C GLY A 259 16.82 -17.81 -19.20
N LYS A 260 17.56 -18.90 -19.00
CA LYS A 260 18.62 -19.35 -19.91
C LYS A 260 18.04 -19.87 -21.23
N ASN A 261 16.87 -20.51 -21.19
CA ASN A 261 16.27 -21.24 -22.31
C ASN A 261 15.10 -20.49 -22.96
N GLY A 262 14.68 -19.34 -22.41
CA GLY A 262 13.62 -18.52 -23.01
C GLY A 262 13.18 -17.34 -22.16
N THR A 263 12.19 -16.63 -22.68
CA THR A 263 11.51 -15.51 -22.02
C THR A 263 10.03 -15.87 -21.90
N TRP A 264 9.42 -15.55 -20.76
CA TRP A 264 8.00 -15.77 -20.55
C TRP A 264 7.36 -14.76 -19.61
N ASP A 265 6.03 -14.69 -19.66
CA ASP A 265 5.24 -13.92 -18.70
C ASP A 265 5.01 -14.75 -17.43
N CYS A 266 5.06 -14.07 -16.29
CA CYS A 266 4.71 -14.60 -14.99
C CYS A 266 3.53 -13.83 -14.39
N TYR A 267 2.78 -14.50 -13.52
CA TYR A 267 1.65 -13.92 -12.81
C TYR A 267 1.74 -14.22 -11.31
N ALA A 268 1.87 -13.18 -10.50
CA ALA A 268 1.80 -13.26 -9.04
C ALA A 268 0.37 -12.91 -8.61
N LYS A 269 -0.39 -13.89 -8.13
CA LYS A 269 -1.80 -13.71 -7.73
C LYS A 269 -1.99 -13.96 -6.24
N VAL A 270 -2.59 -13.00 -5.56
CA VAL A 270 -2.99 -13.11 -4.16
C VAL A 270 -4.48 -13.35 -4.07
N ARG A 271 -4.86 -14.31 -3.24
CA ARG A 271 -6.23 -14.65 -2.90
C ARG A 271 -6.47 -14.29 -1.44
N GLU A 272 -6.59 -12.98 -1.19
CA GLU A 272 -6.71 -12.39 0.15
C GLU A 272 -7.71 -13.13 1.05
N PRO A 273 -8.98 -13.36 0.64
CA PRO A 273 -9.95 -14.01 1.53
C PRO A 273 -9.63 -15.47 1.86
N GLN A 274 -8.81 -16.14 1.03
CA GLN A 274 -8.35 -17.51 1.26
C GLN A 274 -6.97 -17.57 1.90
N GLN A 275 -6.32 -16.44 2.15
CA GLN A 275 -4.93 -16.35 2.63
C GLN A 275 -3.95 -17.18 1.79
N GLN A 276 -4.10 -17.12 0.46
CA GLN A 276 -3.27 -17.88 -0.47
C GLN A 276 -2.49 -16.98 -1.42
N PHE A 277 -1.25 -17.36 -1.69
CA PHE A 277 -0.44 -16.75 -2.74
C PHE A 277 -0.10 -17.80 -3.79
N VAL A 278 -0.26 -17.46 -5.06
CA VAL A 278 0.02 -18.33 -6.19
C VAL A 278 0.88 -17.58 -7.20
N PHE A 279 1.93 -18.22 -7.68
CA PHE A 279 2.79 -17.69 -8.73
C PHE A 279 2.77 -18.63 -9.92
N TYR A 280 2.63 -18.06 -11.11
CA TYR A 280 2.60 -18.78 -12.38
C TYR A 280 3.72 -18.31 -13.29
N SER A 281 4.40 -19.25 -13.95
CA SER A 281 5.16 -19.01 -15.18
C SER A 281 4.36 -19.57 -16.35
N VAL A 282 4.04 -18.75 -17.36
CA VAL A 282 3.25 -19.18 -18.52
C VAL A 282 4.19 -19.44 -19.69
N CYS A 283 4.25 -20.68 -20.18
CA CYS A 283 5.11 -21.01 -21.31
C CYS A 283 4.79 -20.11 -22.52
N SER A 284 5.82 -19.58 -23.18
CA SER A 284 5.64 -18.67 -24.32
C SER A 284 5.14 -19.34 -25.59
N VAL A 285 5.01 -20.67 -25.60
CA VAL A 285 4.54 -21.45 -26.74
C VAL A 285 3.31 -22.26 -26.34
N ASN A 286 2.21 -22.05 -27.05
CA ASN A 286 1.02 -22.89 -26.94
C ASN A 286 1.16 -24.19 -27.72
N THR A 287 0.57 -25.26 -27.18
CA THR A 287 0.61 -26.59 -27.77
C THR A 287 -0.44 -26.73 -28.88
N PRO A 288 -0.03 -27.01 -30.14
CA PRO A 288 -0.97 -27.26 -31.21
C PRO A 288 -1.76 -28.56 -30.98
N GLU A 289 -2.98 -28.63 -31.51
CA GLU A 289 -3.94 -29.71 -31.23
C GLU A 289 -3.36 -31.12 -31.42
N ASN A 290 -2.61 -31.34 -32.51
CA ASN A 290 -1.98 -32.62 -32.83
C ASN A 290 -0.85 -33.04 -31.87
N LYS A 291 -0.41 -32.14 -30.97
CA LYS A 291 0.67 -32.37 -30.00
C LYS A 291 0.18 -32.45 -28.56
N ARG A 292 -1.09 -32.14 -28.29
CA ARG A 292 -1.64 -32.05 -26.92
C ARG A 292 -1.53 -33.35 -26.15
N GLN A 293 -1.69 -34.51 -26.81
CA GLN A 293 -1.50 -35.81 -26.16
C GLN A 293 -0.06 -36.03 -25.71
N ALA A 294 0.92 -35.73 -26.57
CA ALA A 294 2.33 -35.90 -26.25
C ALA A 294 2.78 -34.95 -25.12
N ILE A 295 2.32 -33.69 -25.15
CA ILE A 295 2.59 -32.73 -24.07
C ILE A 295 1.89 -33.13 -22.78
N GLY A 296 0.64 -33.59 -22.83
CA GLY A 296 -0.04 -34.10 -21.65
C GLY A 296 0.73 -35.23 -20.98
N GLU A 297 1.28 -36.16 -21.75
CA GLU A 297 2.16 -37.21 -21.24
C GLU A 297 3.46 -36.63 -20.66
N PHE A 298 4.13 -35.72 -21.36
CA PHE A 298 5.37 -35.07 -20.89
C PHE A 298 5.15 -34.38 -19.54
N ILE A 299 4.10 -33.57 -19.43
CA ILE A 299 3.73 -32.82 -18.22
C ILE A 299 3.41 -33.78 -17.06
N THR A 300 2.68 -34.86 -17.34
CA THR A 300 2.36 -35.88 -16.32
C THR A 300 3.63 -36.57 -15.80
N ARG A 301 4.60 -36.84 -16.69
CA ARG A 301 5.90 -37.41 -16.31
C ARG A 301 6.75 -36.42 -15.51
N ALA A 302 6.85 -35.16 -15.97
CA ALA A 302 7.58 -34.11 -15.26
C ALA A 302 7.05 -33.86 -13.84
N ASN A 303 5.74 -33.99 -13.64
CA ASN A 303 5.12 -33.84 -12.33
C ASN A 303 5.36 -35.04 -11.40
N TYR A 304 5.75 -36.20 -11.92
CA TYR A 304 6.05 -37.36 -11.10
C TYR A 304 7.34 -37.09 -10.33
N ASP A 305 7.28 -37.15 -8.99
CA ASP A 305 8.35 -36.81 -8.04
C ASP A 305 8.67 -35.31 -7.83
N MET A 306 7.92 -34.39 -8.47
CA MET A 306 8.14 -32.96 -8.26
C MET A 306 7.67 -32.50 -6.86
N ILE A 307 8.59 -31.89 -6.09
CA ILE A 307 8.35 -31.55 -4.68
C ILE A 307 7.69 -30.19 -4.49
N ILE A 308 8.16 -29.17 -5.23
CA ILE A 308 7.68 -27.78 -5.10
C ILE A 308 7.02 -27.39 -6.40
N GLY A 309 5.71 -27.14 -6.37
CA GLY A 309 4.96 -26.71 -7.54
C GLY A 309 4.59 -27.85 -8.50
N ASN A 310 3.95 -27.49 -9.61
CA ASN A 310 3.57 -28.43 -10.65
C ASN A 310 3.39 -27.72 -12.01
N PHE A 311 3.59 -28.46 -13.10
CA PHE A 311 3.11 -28.07 -14.41
C PHE A 311 1.61 -28.31 -14.53
N GLU A 312 0.91 -27.36 -15.15
CA GLU A 312 -0.50 -27.45 -15.55
C GLU A 312 -0.59 -27.31 -17.06
N PHE A 313 -1.55 -28.02 -17.65
CA PHE A 313 -1.77 -28.04 -19.09
C PHE A 313 -3.27 -27.95 -19.39
N ASP A 314 -3.67 -26.96 -20.19
CA ASP A 314 -5.04 -26.84 -20.68
C ASP A 314 -5.17 -27.53 -22.04
N PHE A 315 -5.98 -28.59 -22.09
CA PHE A 315 -6.25 -29.34 -23.32
C PHE A 315 -7.13 -28.58 -24.32
N THR A 316 -7.78 -27.49 -23.91
CA THR A 316 -8.69 -26.69 -24.73
C THR A 316 -7.93 -25.81 -25.71
N ASP A 317 -6.95 -25.05 -25.21
CA ASP A 317 -6.17 -24.08 -25.99
C ASP A 317 -4.69 -24.45 -26.11
N GLY A 318 -4.20 -25.39 -25.29
CA GLY A 318 -2.81 -25.83 -25.29
C GLY A 318 -1.88 -24.99 -24.42
N GLU A 319 -2.40 -24.13 -23.54
CA GLU A 319 -1.59 -23.37 -22.58
C GLU A 319 -0.84 -24.33 -21.63
N ILE A 320 0.46 -24.08 -21.46
CA ILE A 320 1.29 -24.75 -20.45
C ILE A 320 1.72 -23.70 -19.44
N ARG A 321 1.59 -24.01 -18.15
CA ARG A 321 2.09 -23.13 -17.08
C ARG A 321 2.73 -23.94 -15.95
N TYR A 322 3.67 -23.32 -15.24
CA TYR A 322 4.21 -23.85 -14.00
C TYR A 322 3.65 -23.06 -12.82
N LYS A 323 3.10 -23.74 -11.83
CA LYS A 323 2.45 -23.13 -10.68
C LYS A 323 3.20 -23.48 -9.39
N THR A 324 3.46 -22.47 -8.57
CA THR A 324 3.77 -22.62 -7.14
C THR A 324 2.69 -21.92 -6.33
N GLY A 325 2.35 -22.44 -5.17
CA GLY A 325 1.34 -21.84 -4.31
C GLY A 325 1.56 -22.17 -2.84
N ILE A 326 1.15 -21.25 -1.97
CA ILE A 326 1.20 -21.40 -0.51
C ILE A 326 -0.10 -20.92 0.10
N ASP A 327 -0.53 -21.66 1.12
CA ASP A 327 -1.57 -21.26 2.05
C ASP A 327 -0.88 -20.80 3.34
N VAL A 328 -1.18 -19.59 3.78
CA VAL A 328 -0.61 -19.00 5.00
C VAL A 328 -1.67 -18.79 6.07
N GLN A 329 -2.77 -19.53 6.03
CA GLN A 329 -3.79 -19.45 7.06
C GLN A 329 -3.20 -19.74 8.45
N GLY A 330 -3.41 -18.82 9.39
CA GLY A 330 -2.88 -18.92 10.75
C GLY A 330 -1.43 -18.43 10.91
N ASP A 331 -0.81 -17.91 9.84
CA ASP A 331 0.51 -17.25 9.90
C ASP A 331 0.57 -16.10 8.86
N ARG A 332 1.77 -15.61 8.55
CA ARG A 332 2.02 -14.48 7.66
C ARG A 332 2.87 -14.88 6.47
N LEU A 333 2.50 -14.36 5.30
CA LEU A 333 3.36 -14.44 4.13
C LEU A 333 4.60 -13.57 4.37
N SER A 334 5.79 -14.15 4.25
CA SER A 334 7.06 -13.44 4.42
C SER A 334 7.84 -13.39 3.11
N PHE A 335 8.79 -12.45 3.02
CA PHE A 335 9.65 -12.32 1.84
C PHE A 335 10.45 -13.60 1.57
N ALA A 336 10.89 -14.28 2.62
CA ALA A 336 11.59 -15.56 2.48
C ALA A 336 10.70 -16.62 1.81
N LEU A 337 9.42 -16.72 2.21
CA LEU A 337 8.47 -17.66 1.61
C LEU A 337 8.19 -17.31 0.14
N ILE A 338 7.94 -16.02 -0.15
CA ILE A 338 7.72 -15.54 -1.53
C ILE A 338 8.94 -15.86 -2.40
N LYS A 339 10.15 -15.54 -1.93
CA LYS A 339 11.39 -15.78 -2.66
C LYS A 339 11.57 -17.25 -3.02
N GLN A 340 11.41 -18.16 -2.06
CA GLN A 340 11.57 -19.59 -2.33
C GLN A 340 10.58 -20.09 -3.38
N MET A 341 9.32 -19.65 -3.33
CA MET A 341 8.32 -20.05 -4.32
C MET A 341 8.55 -19.47 -5.71
N VAL A 342 8.89 -18.19 -5.80
CA VAL A 342 9.07 -17.47 -7.07
C VAL A 342 10.27 -18.03 -7.82
N TYR A 343 11.41 -18.15 -7.13
CA TYR A 343 12.64 -18.64 -7.75
C TYR A 343 12.55 -20.12 -8.11
N ALA A 344 11.94 -20.97 -7.27
CA ALA A 344 11.67 -22.36 -7.65
C ALA A 344 10.78 -22.44 -8.91
N ASN A 345 9.77 -21.58 -9.01
CA ASN A 345 8.85 -21.58 -10.15
C ASN A 345 9.54 -21.26 -11.48
N VAL A 346 10.27 -20.14 -11.54
CA VAL A 346 10.92 -19.72 -12.79
C VAL A 346 12.08 -20.64 -13.17
N MET A 347 12.82 -21.18 -12.19
CA MET A 347 13.89 -22.13 -12.46
C MET A 347 13.36 -23.43 -13.05
N MET A 348 12.26 -23.97 -12.52
CA MET A 348 11.66 -25.20 -13.05
C MET A 348 11.06 -25.01 -14.44
N MET A 349 10.45 -23.84 -14.73
CA MET A 349 10.04 -23.53 -16.10
C MET A 349 11.26 -23.48 -17.04
N ASP A 350 12.34 -22.80 -16.65
CA ASP A 350 13.55 -22.69 -17.48
C ASP A 350 14.17 -24.05 -17.78
N GLU A 351 14.26 -24.92 -16.78
CA GLU A 351 14.88 -26.24 -16.85
C GLU A 351 14.12 -27.20 -17.79
N TYR A 352 12.79 -27.17 -17.74
CA TYR A 352 11.95 -28.08 -18.53
C TYR A 352 11.55 -27.51 -19.90
N LEU A 353 11.71 -26.21 -20.12
CA LEU A 353 11.37 -25.55 -21.39
C LEU A 353 12.03 -26.20 -22.62
N PRO A 354 13.33 -26.60 -22.61
CA PRO A 354 13.93 -27.35 -23.71
C PRO A 354 13.23 -28.68 -24.01
N GLY A 355 12.78 -29.41 -22.98
CA GLY A 355 12.05 -30.66 -23.16
C GLY A 355 10.68 -30.45 -23.79
N ILE A 356 9.96 -29.42 -23.35
CA ILE A 356 8.70 -28.98 -23.96
C ILE A 356 8.94 -28.67 -25.45
N GLN A 357 9.95 -27.87 -25.77
CA GLN A 357 10.29 -27.49 -27.14
C GLN A 357 10.67 -28.70 -28.00
N ALA A 358 11.40 -29.68 -27.46
CA ALA A 358 11.79 -30.90 -28.16
C ALA A 358 10.59 -31.79 -28.50
N VAL A 359 9.63 -31.95 -27.59
CA VAL A 359 8.38 -32.69 -27.86
C VAL A 359 7.53 -31.98 -28.92
N LEU A 360 7.46 -30.64 -28.86
CA LEU A 360 6.70 -29.84 -29.82
C LEU A 360 7.33 -29.86 -31.22
N SER A 361 8.62 -29.54 -31.33
CA SER A 361 9.27 -29.21 -32.60
C SER A 361 10.10 -30.36 -33.18
N GLU A 362 10.71 -31.18 -32.34
CA GLU A 362 11.66 -32.23 -32.76
C GLU A 362 11.02 -33.63 -32.80
N ASN A 363 9.72 -33.75 -32.46
CA ASN A 363 9.00 -35.02 -32.34
C ASN A 363 9.67 -36.03 -31.39
N LEU A 364 10.46 -35.55 -30.41
CA LEU A 364 11.05 -36.41 -29.41
C LEU A 364 9.94 -37.04 -28.56
N SER A 365 10.11 -38.30 -28.14
CA SER A 365 9.09 -38.91 -27.27
C SER A 365 9.11 -38.24 -25.88
N PRO A 366 7.96 -38.13 -25.20
CA PRO A 366 7.88 -37.53 -23.87
C PRO A 366 8.86 -38.13 -22.86
N LEU A 367 9.05 -39.45 -22.89
CA LEU A 367 9.99 -40.16 -22.01
C LEU A 367 11.44 -39.74 -22.28
N GLU A 368 11.86 -39.73 -23.54
CA GLU A 368 13.23 -39.34 -23.91
C GLU A 368 13.52 -37.88 -23.55
N ALA A 369 12.54 -36.99 -23.67
CA ALA A 369 12.68 -35.59 -23.30
C ALA A 369 12.92 -35.42 -21.78
N ILE A 370 12.14 -36.11 -20.95
CA ILE A 370 12.30 -36.09 -19.48
C ILE A 370 13.66 -36.68 -19.07
N THR A 371 14.02 -37.86 -19.60
CA THR A 371 15.31 -38.50 -19.29
C THR A 371 16.50 -37.62 -19.63
N LYS A 372 16.42 -36.81 -20.69
CA LYS A 372 17.49 -35.87 -21.04
C LYS A 372 17.63 -34.71 -20.05
N ILE A 373 16.51 -34.19 -19.53
CA ILE A 373 16.51 -33.10 -18.53
C ILE A 373 17.07 -33.61 -17.21
N GLU A 374 16.56 -34.72 -16.70
CA GLU A 374 16.91 -35.23 -15.37
C GLU A 374 18.30 -35.90 -15.30
N ALA A 375 18.94 -36.13 -16.45
CA ALA A 375 20.31 -36.64 -16.53
C ALA A 375 21.39 -35.54 -16.55
N SER A 376 20.99 -34.27 -16.68
CA SER A 376 21.89 -33.10 -16.66
C SER A 376 22.06 -32.54 -15.25
#